data_AF-A0A821QYK1-F1
#
_entry.id   AF-A0A821QYK1-F1
#
_cell.length_a   1.000
_cell.length_b   1.000
_cell.length_c   1.000
_cell.angle_alpha   90.00
_cell.angle_beta   90.00
_cell.angle_gamma   90.00
#
_symmetry.space_group_name_H-M   'P 1'
#
loop_
_entity.id
_entity.type
_entity.pdbx_description
1 polymer ?
#
loop_
_entity_poly.entity_id
_entity_poly.type
_entity_poly.pdbx_seq_one_letter_code
_entity_poly.pdbx_strand_id
1 'polypeptide(L)' 'STLLLYDGSILSSTQNVIVISIEYRIDSLGFLYLGTPDAPGNQGLFDQQLALEWIHKNIRNFGGYPQRIT' A
#
# COMPACT_ATOMS: atom_id res chain seq x y z
N SER A 1 -8.20 -8.85 -4.44
CA SER A 1 -7.61 -10.13 -4.01
C SER A 1 -6.22 -10.15 -4.58
N THR A 2 -5.19 -10.35 -3.76
CA THR A 2 -3.81 -10.45 -4.24
C THR A 2 -3.61 -11.68 -5.11
N LEU A 3 -2.61 -11.64 -5.99
CA LEU A 3 -2.19 -12.81 -6.76
C LEU A 3 -1.62 -13.87 -5.82
N LEU A 4 -1.82 -15.16 -6.13
CA LEU A 4 -1.31 -16.28 -5.33
C LEU A 4 0.21 -16.23 -5.10
N LEU A 5 0.96 -15.67 -6.06
CA LEU A 5 2.40 -15.46 -5.95
C LEU A 5 2.78 -14.51 -4.80
N TYR A 6 1.87 -13.62 -4.41
CA TYR A 6 2.04 -12.63 -3.35
C TYR A 6 1.30 -13.02 -2.07
N ASP A 7 0.95 -14.30 -1.88
CA ASP A 7 0.44 -14.76 -0.60
C ASP A 7 1.51 -14.58 0.49
N GLY A 8 1.26 -13.62 1.38
CA GLY A 8 2.14 -13.28 2.49
C GLY A 8 2.11 -14.27 3.66
N SER A 9 1.24 -15.29 3.62
CA SER A 9 1.01 -16.22 4.73
C SER A 9 2.30 -16.91 5.20
N ILE A 10 3.07 -17.46 4.26
CA ILE A 10 4.33 -18.16 4.55
C ILE A 10 5.39 -17.20 5.12
N LEU A 11 5.52 -15.99 4.57
CA LEU A 11 6.48 -15.01 5.06
C LEU A 11 6.12 -14.55 6.48
N SER A 12 4.84 -14.28 6.72
CA SER A 12 4.33 -13.87 8.02
C SER A 12 4.56 -14.95 9.08
N SER A 13 4.25 -16.21 8.77
CA SER A 13 4.39 -17.33 9.72
C SER A 13 5.83 -17.74 10.00
N THR A 14 6.74 -17.59 9.02
CA THR A 14 8.12 -18.05 9.16
C THR A 14 9.07 -17.00 9.74
N GLN A 15 8.81 -15.71 9.49
CA GLN A 15 9.71 -14.61 9.91
C GLN A 15 9.17 -13.79 11.09
N ASN A 16 7.98 -14.13 11.61
CA ASN A 16 7.32 -13.39 12.70
C ASN A 16 7.17 -11.89 12.36
N VAL A 17 6.66 -11.63 11.15
CA VAL A 17 6.37 -10.28 10.64
C VAL A 17 4.92 -10.18 10.20
N ILE A 18 4.39 -8.95 10.17
CA ILE A 18 3.08 -8.68 9.56
C ILE A 18 3.31 -8.34 8.09
N VAL A 19 2.59 -9.03 7.20
CA VAL A 19 2.61 -8.73 5.77
C VAL A 19 1.29 -8.03 5.42
N ILE A 20 1.40 -6.87 4.79
CA ILE A 20 0.26 -6.07 4.33
C ILE A 20 0.37 -5.91 2.82
N SER A 21 -0.74 -6.11 2.12
CA SER A 21 -0.86 -5.79 0.70
C SER A 21 -1.79 -4.61 0.53
N ILE A 22 -1.48 -3.75 -0.43
CA ILE A 22 -2.30 -2.59 -0.79
C ILE A 22 -2.56 -2.63 -2.28
N GLU A 23 -3.73 -2.15 -2.67
CA GLU A 23 -4.08 -1.92 -4.06
C GLU A 23 -3.97 -0.42 -4.33
N TYR A 24 -3.53 -0.05 -5.52
CA TYR A 24 -3.45 1.35 -5.95
C TYR A 24 -3.79 1.46 -7.44
N ARG A 25 -4.20 2.65 -7.88
CA ARG A 25 -4.52 2.87 -9.30
C ARG A 25 -3.27 2.71 -10.16
N ILE A 26 -3.42 1.96 -11.25
CA ILE A 26 -2.37 1.69 -12.25
C ILE A 26 -2.70 2.37 -13.59
N ASP A 27 -1.70 2.42 -14.48
CA ASP A 27 -1.84 2.93 -15.85
C ASP A 27 -2.44 4.36 -15.89
N SER A 28 -3.14 4.73 -16.96
CA SER A 28 -3.81 6.03 -17.10
C SER A 28 -4.71 6.40 -15.92
N LEU A 29 -5.37 5.44 -15.28
CA LEU A 29 -6.22 5.73 -14.10
C LEU A 29 -5.42 6.20 -12.88
N GLY A 30 -4.17 5.75 -12.75
CA GLY A 30 -3.28 6.15 -11.66
C GLY A 30 -2.30 7.27 -12.02
N PHE A 31 -1.98 7.42 -13.30
CA PHE A 31 -0.82 8.20 -13.73
C PHE A 31 -1.08 9.13 -14.92
N LEU A 32 -2.34 9.30 -15.35
CA LEU A 32 -2.68 10.29 -16.38
C LEU A 32 -2.27 11.70 -15.91
N TYR A 33 -1.48 12.36 -16.75
CA TYR A 33 -1.02 13.73 -16.55
C TYR A 33 -1.29 14.54 -17.81
N LEU A 34 -2.09 15.61 -17.67
CA LEU A 34 -2.38 16.55 -18.77
C LEU A 34 -1.92 17.99 -18.46
N GLY A 35 -1.22 18.20 -17.34
CA GLY A 35 -0.81 19.54 -16.89
C GLY A 35 -1.98 20.42 -16.45
N THR A 36 -3.13 19.84 -16.14
CA THR A 36 -4.33 20.52 -15.65
C THR A 36 -4.63 20.14 -14.20
N PRO A 37 -5.35 20.98 -13.43
CA PRO A 37 -5.79 20.64 -12.09
C PRO A 37 -6.64 19.36 -12.01
N ASP A 38 -7.40 19.05 -13.07
CA ASP A 38 -8.26 17.85 -13.13
C ASP A 38 -7.50 16.57 -13.47
N ALA A 39 -6.30 16.68 -14.05
CA ALA A 39 -5.42 15.55 -14.35
C ALA A 39 -3.96 15.88 -13.96
N PRO A 40 -3.69 16.00 -12.64
CA PRO A 40 -2.40 16.43 -12.12
C PRO A 40 -1.36 15.29 -12.06
N GLY A 41 -1.73 14.07 -12.46
CA GLY A 41 -0.86 12.89 -12.36
C GLY A 41 -0.74 12.32 -10.94
N ASN A 42 0.08 11.26 -10.83
CA ASN A 42 0.54 10.64 -9.57
C ASN A 42 -0.56 10.16 -8.62
N GLN A 43 -1.77 9.97 -9.10
CA GLN A 43 -2.90 9.50 -8.32
C GLN A 43 -2.64 8.12 -7.68
N GLY A 44 -1.97 7.21 -8.41
CA GLY A 44 -1.53 5.92 -7.87
C GLY A 44 -0.48 6.05 -6.76
N LEU A 45 0.38 7.07 -6.80
CA LEU A 45 1.33 7.34 -5.72
C LEU A 45 0.62 7.91 -4.48
N PHE A 46 -0.37 8.78 -4.69
CA PHE A 46 -1.18 9.29 -3.58
C PHE A 46 -2.02 8.19 -2.92
N ASP A 47 -2.50 7.21 -3.69
CA ASP A 47 -3.16 6.03 -3.12
C ASP A 47 -2.20 5.25 -2.20
N GLN A 48 -0.96 5.03 -2.64
CA GLN A 48 0.07 4.36 -1.83
C GLN A 48 0.42 5.17 -0.58
N GLN A 49 0.58 6.49 -0.69
CA GLN A 49 0.83 7.36 0.47
C GLN A 49 -0.32 7.27 1.48
N LEU A 50 -1.56 7.36 1.01
CA LEU A 50 -2.73 7.25 1.87
C LEU A 50 -2.81 5.89 2.56
N ALA A 51 -2.46 4.82 1.86
CA ALA A 51 -2.40 3.49 2.44
C ALA A 51 -1.31 3.39 3.53
N LEU A 52 -0.13 3.97 3.30
CA LEU A 52 0.93 4.03 4.32
C LEU A 52 0.52 4.85 5.55
N GLU A 53 -0.16 5.98 5.36
CA GLU A 53 -0.72 6.77 6.46
C GLU A 53 -1.74 5.97 7.28
N TRP A 54 -2.62 5.24 6.59
CA TRP A 54 -3.58 4.35 7.24
C TRP A 54 -2.88 3.23 8.01
N ILE A 55 -1.89 2.57 7.41
CA ILE A 55 -1.12 1.51 8.06
C ILE A 55 -0.44 2.07 9.31
N HIS A 56 0.30 3.17 9.19
CA HIS A 56 1.01 3.78 10.31
C HIS A 56 0.06 4.14 11.47
N LYS A 57 -1.14 4.65 11.16
CA LYS A 57 -2.16 5.00 12.17
C LYS A 57 -2.79 3.78 12.84
N ASN A 58 -2.94 2.65 12.14
CA ASN A 58 -3.77 1.53 12.60
C ASN A 58 -2.99 0.26 12.97
N ILE A 59 -1.73 0.11 12.53
CA ILE A 59 -1.00 -1.16 12.61
C ILE A 59 -0.79 -1.68 14.04
N ARG A 60 -0.80 -0.76 15.03
CA ARG A 60 -0.78 -1.15 16.46
C ARG A 60 -1.94 -2.06 16.85
N ASN A 61 -3.12 -1.88 16.26
CA ASN A 61 -4.31 -2.69 16.54
C ASN A 61 -4.17 -4.13 16.02
N PHE A 62 -3.22 -4.37 15.12
CA PHE A 62 -2.91 -5.69 14.56
C PHE A 62 -1.62 -6.29 15.14
N GLY A 63 -1.06 -5.67 16.20
CA GLY A 63 0.16 -6.14 16.87
C GLY A 63 1.47 -5.66 16.25
N GLY A 64 1.44 -4.74 15.27
CA GLY A 64 2.64 -4.19 14.66
C GLY A 64 3.12 -2.87 15.27
N TYR A 65 4.34 -2.47 14.92
CA TYR A 65 4.96 -1.24 15.39
C TYR A 65 5.09 -0.23 14.24
N PRO A 66 4.45 0.96 14.33
CA PRO A 66 4.49 1.95 13.25
C PRO A 66 5.90 2.42 12.85
N GLN A 67 6.86 2.33 13.78
CA GLN A 67 8.27 2.69 13.56
C GLN A 67 9.09 1.60 12.85
N ARG A 68 8.48 0.43 12.56
CA ARG A 68 9.14 -0.75 11.97
C ARG A 68 8.44 -1.22 10.71
N ILE A 69 8.03 -0.27 9.87
CA ILE A 69 7.50 -0.52 8.53
C ILE A 69 8.69 -0.54 7.56
N THR A 70 8.76 -1.56 6.71
CA THR A 70 9.76 -1.72 5.64
C THR A 70 9.05 -1.82 4.30
#